data_AF-A0A1Y3F1X2-F1
#
_entry.id   AF-A0A1Y3F1X2-F1
#
_cell.length_a   1.000
_cell.length_b   1.000
_cell.length_c   1.000
_cell.angle_alpha   90.00
_cell.angle_beta   90.00
_cell.angle_gamma   90.00
#
_symmetry.space_group_name_H-M   'P 1'
#
loop_
_entity.id
_entity.type
_entity.pdbx_description
1 polymer ?
#
loop_
_entity_poly.entity_id
_entity_poly.type
_entity_poly.pdbx_seq_one_letter_code
_entity_poly.pdbx_strand_id
1 'polypeptide(L)'
;MNSVHEIIEKIHNEWEIEPKKAIHRGMECPFPLHCSLNLKSKIYPQIPQVLLPKALKDFYTVSNGADLFKDQEYGQWGLKLYSIEEVTFASKIYKSNRKNDALQSDLIIGEFYGDSDLLLVRCDPNSDDYGSILVVLPVDQRQDWYIIANTFEEFINKFYESQGDKFWEH
;
A
#
# COMPACT_ATOMS: atom_id res chain seq x y z
N MET A 1 1.64 -10.37 -15.56
CA MET A 1 1.44 -9.38 -14.48
C MET A 1 1.96 -8.06 -15.02
N ASN A 2 1.21 -6.97 -14.89
CA ASN A 2 1.65 -5.68 -15.42
C ASN A 2 2.76 -5.14 -14.52
N SER A 3 3.68 -4.37 -15.11
CA SER A 3 4.69 -3.68 -14.32
C SER A 3 4.07 -2.62 -13.40
N VAL A 4 4.78 -2.24 -12.34
CA VAL A 4 4.35 -1.12 -11.47
C VAL A 4 4.08 0.16 -12.27
N HIS A 5 4.90 0.47 -13.28
CA HIS A 5 4.72 1.66 -14.11
C HIS A 5 3.42 1.59 -14.92
N GLU A 6 3.13 0.43 -15.52
CA GLU A 6 1.90 0.21 -16.28
C GLU A 6 0.66 0.31 -15.38
N ILE A 7 0.72 -0.18 -14.13
CA ILE A 7 -0.40 -0.04 -13.19
C ILE A 7 -0.58 1.42 -12.75
N ILE A 8 0.50 2.16 -12.50
CA ILE A 8 0.41 3.58 -12.15
C ILE A 8 -0.21 4.37 -13.31
N GLU A 9 0.18 4.08 -14.56
CA GLU A 9 -0.41 4.71 -15.75
C GLU A 9 -1.90 4.40 -15.89
N LYS A 10 -2.31 3.14 -15.64
CA LYS A 10 -3.73 2.78 -15.60
C LYS A 10 -4.50 3.52 -14.51
N ILE A 11 -3.95 3.58 -13.30
CA ILE A 11 -4.54 4.33 -12.17
C ILE A 11 -4.74 5.80 -12.57
N HIS A 12 -3.72 6.43 -13.14
CA HIS A 12 -3.78 7.81 -13.59
C HIS A 12 -4.89 8.02 -14.64
N ASN A 13 -4.92 7.17 -15.66
CA ASN A 13 -5.85 7.32 -16.79
C ASN A 13 -7.29 6.93 -16.44
N GLU A 14 -7.51 6.09 -15.43
CA GLU A 14 -8.84 5.53 -15.16
C GLU A 14 -9.47 5.99 -13.84
N TRP A 15 -8.68 6.34 -12.83
CA TRP A 15 -9.16 6.59 -11.46
C TRP A 15 -8.75 7.94 -10.88
N GLU A 16 -7.78 8.63 -11.48
CA GLU A 16 -7.34 9.99 -11.08
C GLU A 16 -8.00 11.12 -11.89
N ILE A 17 -8.66 10.80 -13.02
CA ILE A 17 -9.36 11.81 -13.82
C ILE A 17 -10.64 12.28 -13.13
N GLU A 18 -11.48 11.34 -12.71
CA GLU A 18 -12.74 11.63 -12.03
C GLU A 18 -13.12 10.49 -11.07
N PRO A 19 -13.79 10.79 -9.94
CA PRO A 19 -14.32 9.76 -9.06
C PRO A 19 -15.37 8.91 -9.78
N LYS A 20 -15.32 7.59 -9.58
CA LYS A 20 -16.29 6.66 -10.17
C LYS A 20 -16.62 5.51 -9.24
N LYS A 21 -17.75 4.84 -9.50
CA LYS A 21 -18.18 3.71 -8.69
C LYS A 21 -17.44 2.44 -9.11
N ALA A 22 -16.82 1.79 -8.13
CA ALA A 22 -16.21 0.49 -8.32
C ALA A 22 -17.26 -0.63 -8.26
N ILE A 23 -16.90 -1.81 -8.77
CA ILE A 23 -17.67 -3.05 -8.62
C ILE A 23 -16.91 -3.98 -7.67
N HIS A 24 -17.42 -4.13 -6.46
CA HIS A 24 -16.86 -5.04 -5.46
C HIS A 24 -17.77 -6.26 -5.33
N ARG A 25 -17.21 -7.46 -5.55
CA ARG A 25 -17.93 -8.74 -5.43
C ARG A 25 -19.23 -8.81 -6.24
N GLY A 26 -19.24 -8.18 -7.41
CA GLY A 26 -20.40 -8.12 -8.31
C GLY A 26 -21.45 -7.07 -7.94
N MET A 27 -21.19 -6.25 -6.92
CA MET A 27 -22.07 -5.17 -6.47
C MET A 27 -21.39 -3.83 -6.69
N GLU A 28 -22.16 -2.83 -7.13
CA GLU A 28 -21.66 -1.46 -7.25
C GLU A 28 -21.42 -0.86 -5.86
N CYS A 29 -20.27 -0.20 -5.67
CA CYS A 29 -19.97 0.52 -4.44
C CYS A 29 -21.01 1.62 -4.18
N PRO A 30 -21.42 1.82 -2.92
CA PRO A 30 -22.42 2.83 -2.58
C PRO A 30 -21.95 4.25 -2.87
N PHE A 31 -20.63 4.50 -2.77
CA PHE A 31 -20.00 5.80 -3.00
C PHE A 31 -18.94 5.73 -4.12
N PRO A 32 -18.65 6.87 -4.79
CA PRO A 32 -17.57 6.94 -5.76
C PRO A 32 -16.20 6.91 -5.09
N LEU A 33 -15.27 6.21 -5.74
CA LEU A 33 -13.87 6.09 -5.34
C LEU A 33 -12.97 6.88 -6.30
N HIS A 34 -11.84 7.34 -5.80
CA HIS A 34 -10.87 8.12 -6.55
C HIS A 34 -9.44 7.75 -6.17
N CYS A 35 -8.50 7.90 -7.10
CA CYS A 35 -7.08 7.78 -6.85
C CYS A 35 -6.40 9.14 -7.02
N SER A 36 -5.36 9.42 -6.23
CA SER A 36 -4.53 10.61 -6.35
C SER A 36 -3.07 10.22 -6.15
N LEU A 37 -2.24 10.48 -7.14
CA LEU A 37 -0.80 10.17 -7.11
C LEU A 37 -0.02 11.43 -6.72
N ASN A 38 0.88 11.31 -5.75
CA ASN A 38 1.80 12.40 -5.39
C ASN A 38 2.98 12.42 -6.36
N LEU A 39 2.72 12.78 -7.63
CA LEU A 39 3.73 12.79 -8.69
C LEU A 39 4.95 13.63 -8.29
N LYS A 40 6.14 13.04 -8.43
CA LYS A 40 7.36 13.68 -7.93
C LYS A 40 7.76 14.93 -8.71
N SER A 41 7.95 16.03 -7.98
CA SER A 41 8.69 17.21 -8.42
C SER A 41 10.16 17.16 -7.93
N LYS A 42 10.94 16.22 -8.47
CA LYS A 42 12.43 16.25 -8.45
C LYS A 42 13.21 16.29 -7.10
N ILE A 43 12.71 15.81 -5.96
CA ILE A 43 13.57 15.64 -4.77
C ILE A 43 13.40 14.26 -4.14
N TYR A 44 14.53 13.62 -3.83
CA TYR A 44 14.63 12.32 -3.17
C TYR A 44 15.09 12.53 -1.73
N PRO A 45 14.23 12.28 -0.74
CA PRO A 45 14.70 12.02 0.61
C PRO A 45 15.51 10.73 0.62
N GLN A 46 16.55 10.69 1.46
CA GLN A 46 17.27 9.46 1.70
C GLN A 46 16.32 8.47 2.38
N ILE A 47 16.04 7.37 1.69
CA ILE A 47 15.45 6.19 2.29
C ILE A 47 16.39 5.76 3.44
N PRO A 48 15.89 5.27 4.58
CA PRO A 48 16.74 4.58 5.55
C PRO A 48 17.63 3.54 4.84
N GLN A 49 18.75 3.14 5.45
CA GLN A 49 19.75 2.18 4.92
C GLN A 49 19.20 0.73 4.75
N VAL A 50 17.98 0.59 4.24
CA VAL A 50 17.25 -0.64 4.01
C VAL A 50 17.14 -0.80 2.50
N LEU A 51 17.44 -2.01 2.03
CA LEU A 51 17.27 -2.37 0.63
C LEU A 51 15.78 -2.52 0.35
N LEU A 52 15.20 -1.56 -0.39
CA LEU A 52 13.81 -1.68 -0.82
C LEU A 52 13.68 -2.72 -1.94
N PRO A 53 12.60 -3.52 -1.93
CA PRO A 53 12.20 -4.33 -3.08
C PRO A 53 12.10 -3.46 -4.33
N LYS A 54 12.57 -3.99 -5.47
CA LYS A 54 12.67 -3.23 -6.73
C LYS A 54 11.34 -2.58 -7.13
N ALA A 55 10.23 -3.31 -7.06
CA ALA A 55 8.91 -2.81 -7.43
C ALA A 55 8.47 -1.59 -6.58
N LEU A 56 8.75 -1.61 -5.28
CA LEU A 56 8.44 -0.48 -4.40
C LEU A 56 9.38 0.71 -4.67
N LYS A 57 10.65 0.45 -4.95
CA LYS A 57 11.60 1.49 -5.39
C LYS A 57 11.12 2.15 -6.68
N ASP A 58 10.68 1.35 -7.65
CA ASP A 58 10.15 1.81 -8.94
C ASP A 58 8.91 2.68 -8.74
N PHE A 59 7.97 2.31 -7.85
CA PHE A 59 6.85 3.17 -7.46
C PHE A 59 7.32 4.55 -6.98
N TYR A 60 8.30 4.57 -6.07
CA TYR A 60 8.87 5.82 -5.57
C TYR A 60 9.68 6.62 -6.59
N THR A 61 9.98 6.10 -7.78
CA THR A 61 10.52 6.92 -8.87
C THR A 61 9.46 7.77 -9.56
N VAL A 62 8.20 7.37 -9.48
CA VAL A 62 7.06 8.02 -10.13
C VAL A 62 6.24 8.85 -9.13
N SER A 63 5.92 8.28 -7.97
CA SER A 63 5.02 8.87 -6.98
C SER A 63 5.62 8.85 -5.56
N ASN A 64 5.51 9.94 -4.80
CA ASN A 64 5.91 9.99 -3.38
C ASN A 64 4.71 9.78 -2.44
N GLY A 65 4.15 8.57 -2.47
CA GLY A 65 2.89 8.25 -1.82
C GLY A 65 1.70 8.41 -2.77
N ALA A 66 0.52 7.97 -2.34
CA ALA A 66 -0.71 8.03 -3.10
C ALA A 66 -1.92 7.81 -2.20
N ASP A 67 -3.07 8.33 -2.61
CA ASP A 67 -4.38 7.87 -2.16
C ASP A 67 -4.94 6.95 -3.23
N LEU A 68 -5.24 5.71 -2.89
CA LEU A 68 -5.74 4.70 -3.81
C LEU A 68 -7.16 4.30 -3.42
N PHE A 69 -8.09 4.44 -4.37
CA PHE A 69 -9.49 4.07 -4.22
C PHE A 69 -10.15 4.69 -2.97
N LYS A 70 -9.79 5.93 -2.68
CA LYS A 70 -10.34 6.67 -1.55
C LYS A 70 -11.77 7.09 -1.84
N ASP A 71 -12.69 6.73 -0.95
CA ASP A 71 -14.07 7.20 -1.12
C ASP A 71 -14.17 8.72 -0.93
N GLN A 72 -15.06 9.33 -1.70
CA GLN A 72 -15.18 10.80 -1.74
C GLN A 72 -16.25 11.35 -0.78
N GLU A 73 -16.99 10.48 -0.07
CA GLU A 73 -18.08 10.91 0.80
C GLU A 73 -17.67 10.96 2.27
N TYR A 74 -17.00 9.92 2.75
CA TYR A 74 -16.67 9.70 4.15
C TYR A 74 -15.15 9.62 4.41
N GLY A 75 -14.35 9.26 3.40
CA GLY A 75 -12.90 9.08 3.50
C GLY A 75 -12.48 7.90 4.39
N GLN A 76 -13.33 6.88 4.47
CA GLN A 76 -13.20 5.68 5.29
C GLN A 76 -12.89 4.42 4.47
N TRP A 77 -12.78 4.53 3.15
CA TRP A 77 -12.40 3.43 2.26
C TRP A 77 -11.13 3.77 1.50
N GLY A 78 -10.38 2.73 1.15
CA GLY A 78 -9.22 2.79 0.28
C GLY A 78 -7.93 2.63 1.06
N LEU A 79 -6.84 3.01 0.41
CA LEU A 79 -5.50 2.85 0.93
C LEU A 79 -4.72 4.14 0.72
N LYS A 80 -4.09 4.63 1.79
CA LYS A 80 -3.04 5.63 1.67
C LYS A 80 -1.70 4.92 1.58
N LEU A 81 -1.01 5.06 0.45
CA LEU A 81 0.41 4.76 0.35
C LEU A 81 1.20 5.97 0.86
N TYR A 82 2.09 5.73 1.81
CA TYR A 82 2.88 6.74 2.46
C TYR A 82 3.97 7.32 1.55
N SER A 83 4.21 8.61 1.71
CA SER A 83 5.45 9.24 1.25
C SER A 83 6.65 8.59 1.95
N ILE A 84 7.85 8.74 1.37
CA ILE A 84 9.04 8.12 1.96
C ILE A 84 9.36 8.68 3.37
N GLU A 85 9.00 9.93 3.63
CA GLU A 85 9.11 10.56 4.95
C GLU A 85 8.15 9.90 5.96
N GLU A 86 6.90 9.69 5.53
CA GLU A 86 5.87 9.01 6.31
C GLU A 86 6.26 7.55 6.60
N VAL A 87 6.85 6.83 5.63
CA VAL A 87 7.36 5.46 5.84
C VAL A 87 8.36 5.41 6.98
N THR A 88 9.32 6.34 7.02
CA THR A 88 10.35 6.38 8.05
C THR A 88 9.74 6.61 9.43
N PHE A 89 8.82 7.57 9.53
CA PHE A 89 8.13 7.89 10.78
C PHE A 89 7.21 6.75 11.24
N ALA A 90 6.31 6.28 10.38
CA ALA A 90 5.35 5.23 10.68
C ALA A 90 6.04 3.92 11.07
N SER A 91 7.10 3.53 10.35
CA SER A 91 7.86 2.31 10.67
C SER A 91 8.53 2.39 12.05
N LYS A 92 9.03 3.57 12.45
CA LYS A 92 9.61 3.78 13.78
C LYS A 92 8.54 3.66 14.87
N ILE A 93 7.38 4.29 14.68
CA ILE A 93 6.26 4.24 15.63
C ILE A 93 5.75 2.79 15.76
N TYR A 94 5.50 2.12 14.64
CA TYR A 94 5.10 0.71 14.60
C TYR A 94 6.06 -0.18 15.37
N LYS A 95 7.37 -0.12 15.10
CA LYS A 95 8.38 -0.92 15.81
C LYS A 95 8.41 -0.65 17.32
N SER A 96 8.16 0.60 17.73
CA SER A 96 8.08 0.95 19.15
C SER A 96 6.84 0.38 19.83
N ASN A 97 5.70 0.35 19.13
CA ASN A 97 4.41 -0.09 19.67
C ASN A 97 4.21 -1.61 19.60
N ARG A 98 4.84 -2.26 18.61
CA ARG A 98 4.65 -3.68 18.28
C ARG A 98 5.92 -4.49 18.50
N LYS A 99 6.66 -4.24 19.60
CA LYS A 99 8.01 -4.81 19.84
C LYS A 99 8.09 -6.35 19.74
N ASN A 100 7.00 -7.04 20.06
CA ASN A 100 6.95 -8.51 20.02
C ASN A 100 6.66 -9.06 18.61
N ASP A 101 6.06 -8.24 17.74
CA ASP A 101 5.61 -8.65 16.40
C ASP A 101 6.47 -8.04 15.28
N ALA A 102 7.09 -6.89 15.55
CA ALA A 102 7.84 -6.13 14.57
C ALA A 102 9.25 -6.70 14.39
N LEU A 103 9.62 -6.88 13.12
CA LEU A 103 10.97 -7.30 12.73
C LEU A 103 11.78 -6.09 12.26
N GLN A 104 13.10 -6.20 12.38
CA GLN A 104 14.02 -5.07 12.15
C GLN A 104 13.88 -4.48 10.74
N SER A 105 13.66 -5.33 9.74
CA SER A 105 13.54 -4.95 8.32
C SER A 105 12.08 -4.77 7.86
N ASP A 106 11.11 -4.75 8.78
CA ASP A 106 9.74 -4.36 8.44
C ASP A 106 9.68 -2.86 8.13
N LEU A 107 8.93 -2.47 7.10
CA LEU A 107 8.56 -1.09 6.83
C LEU A 107 7.04 -0.98 6.67
N ILE A 108 6.44 0.00 7.33
CA ILE A 108 5.06 0.40 7.10
C ILE A 108 5.04 1.38 5.92
N ILE A 109 4.36 0.98 4.85
CA ILE A 109 4.31 1.70 3.58
C ILE A 109 2.94 2.32 3.29
N GLY A 110 1.97 2.08 4.16
CA GLY A 110 0.64 2.67 4.04
C GLY A 110 -0.30 2.28 5.16
N GLU A 111 -1.51 2.80 5.08
CA GLU A 111 -2.63 2.51 5.99
C GLU A 111 -3.93 2.42 5.20
N PHE A 112 -4.79 1.47 5.58
CA PHE A 112 -6.14 1.40 5.06
C PHE A 112 -7.02 2.41 5.79
N TYR A 113 -7.80 3.14 5.01
CA TYR A 113 -8.80 4.03 5.57
C TYR A 113 -9.86 3.22 6.33
N GLY A 114 -10.40 3.78 7.42
CA GLY A 114 -11.46 3.17 8.22
C GLY A 114 -11.00 2.17 9.29
N ASP A 115 -10.20 1.17 8.91
CA ASP A 115 -10.03 -0.06 9.72
C ASP A 115 -8.79 -0.09 10.62
N SER A 116 -7.98 0.98 10.62
CA SER A 116 -6.69 1.07 11.34
C SER A 116 -5.63 0.02 10.92
N ASP A 117 -5.92 -0.76 9.88
CA ASP A 117 -4.99 -1.73 9.31
C ASP A 117 -3.82 -1.00 8.65
N LEU A 118 -2.60 -1.51 8.84
CA LEU A 118 -1.40 -0.98 8.18
C LEU A 118 -0.93 -1.90 7.06
N LEU A 119 -0.35 -1.30 6.02
CA LEU A 119 0.32 -2.02 4.94
C LEU A 119 1.82 -2.11 5.23
N LEU A 120 2.34 -3.33 5.34
CA LEU A 120 3.73 -3.61 5.66
C LEU A 120 4.42 -4.30 4.48
N VAL A 121 5.69 -3.97 4.28
CA VAL A 121 6.59 -4.70 3.37
C VAL A 121 7.79 -5.27 4.12
N ARG A 122 8.19 -6.48 3.73
CA ARG A 122 9.39 -7.16 4.23
C ARG A 122 10.62 -6.71 3.44
N CYS A 123 11.65 -6.21 4.11
CA CYS A 123 12.85 -5.70 3.44
C CYS A 123 14.16 -6.34 3.93
N ASP A 124 14.13 -7.56 4.48
CA ASP A 124 15.35 -8.32 4.77
C ASP A 124 15.78 -9.12 3.53
N PRO A 125 16.86 -8.75 2.83
CA PRO A 125 17.29 -9.43 1.60
C PRO A 125 17.80 -10.87 1.85
N ASN A 126 18.04 -11.26 3.11
CA ASN A 126 18.47 -12.61 3.47
C ASN A 126 17.31 -13.50 3.92
N SER A 127 16.08 -12.98 3.93
CA SER A 127 14.89 -13.75 4.30
C SER A 127 14.16 -14.27 3.07
N ASP A 128 13.59 -15.46 3.17
CA ASP A 128 12.80 -16.09 2.10
C ASP A 128 11.53 -15.27 1.76
N ASP A 129 11.06 -14.42 2.68
CA ASP A 129 9.88 -13.58 2.53
C ASP A 129 10.19 -12.14 2.06
N TYR A 130 11.41 -11.86 1.58
CA TYR A 130 11.81 -10.55 1.08
C TYR A 130 10.85 -10.01 0.01
N GLY A 131 10.32 -8.82 0.25
CA GLY A 131 9.40 -8.13 -0.64
C GLY A 131 7.92 -8.47 -0.45
N SER A 132 7.59 -9.45 0.39
CA SER A 132 6.20 -9.78 0.69
C SER A 132 5.47 -8.63 1.38
N ILE A 133 4.17 -8.56 1.11
CA ILE A 133 3.26 -7.51 1.55
C ILE A 133 2.27 -8.11 2.54
N LEU A 134 2.18 -7.49 3.71
CA LEU A 134 1.33 -7.91 4.81
C LEU A 134 0.33 -6.82 5.18
N VAL A 135 -0.84 -7.24 5.65
CA VAL A 135 -1.80 -6.37 6.35
C VAL A 135 -1.63 -6.60 7.84
N VAL A 136 -1.16 -5.57 8.53
CA VAL A 136 -0.97 -5.56 9.97
C VAL A 136 -2.31 -5.23 10.61
N LEU A 137 -2.90 -6.21 11.27
CA LEU A 137 -4.12 -6.02 12.05
C LEU A 137 -3.83 -5.20 13.33
N PRO A 138 -4.78 -4.37 13.80
CA PRO A 138 -4.54 -3.44 14.90
C PRO A 138 -4.30 -4.14 16.24
N VAL A 139 -4.92 -5.32 16.45
CA VAL A 139 -4.90 -6.03 17.73
C VAL A 139 -4.15 -7.36 17.63
N ASP A 140 -4.35 -8.11 16.55
CA ASP A 140 -3.90 -9.50 16.43
C ASP A 140 -2.37 -9.63 16.34
N GLN A 141 -1.84 -10.80 16.63
CA GLN A 141 -0.39 -11.03 16.62
C GLN A 141 0.11 -11.25 15.18
N ARG A 142 1.43 -11.14 14.97
CA ARG A 142 2.03 -11.29 13.62
C ARG A 142 1.58 -12.55 12.87
N GLN A 143 1.43 -13.65 13.60
CA GLN A 143 1.03 -14.95 13.04
C GLN A 143 -0.37 -14.94 12.41
N ASP A 144 -1.22 -13.99 12.82
CA ASP A 144 -2.61 -13.85 12.39
C ASP A 144 -2.77 -12.80 11.27
N TRP A 145 -1.69 -12.09 10.92
CA TRP A 145 -1.72 -11.07 9.86
C TRP A 145 -1.83 -11.71 8.48
N TYR A 146 -2.48 -11.00 7.56
CA TYR A 146 -2.63 -11.47 6.19
C TYR A 146 -1.34 -11.22 5.40
N ILE A 147 -0.78 -12.28 4.80
CA ILE A 147 0.21 -12.14 3.72
C ILE A 147 -0.58 -12.07 2.41
N ILE A 148 -0.66 -10.89 1.80
CA ILE A 148 -1.59 -10.62 0.69
C ILE A 148 -0.93 -10.68 -0.68
N ALA A 149 0.41 -10.58 -0.73
CA ALA A 149 1.21 -10.72 -1.93
C ALA A 149 2.67 -11.04 -1.60
N ASN A 150 3.37 -11.70 -2.52
CA ASN A 150 4.81 -11.96 -2.40
C ASN A 150 5.67 -10.76 -2.83
N THR A 151 5.08 -9.81 -3.56
CA THR A 151 5.75 -8.59 -4.01
C THR A 151 4.81 -7.39 -4.01
N PHE A 152 5.37 -6.18 -3.95
CA PHE A 152 4.60 -4.95 -4.12
C PHE A 152 3.91 -4.87 -5.50
N GLU A 153 4.56 -5.38 -6.55
CA GLU A 153 3.96 -5.44 -7.90
C GLU A 153 2.72 -6.33 -7.91
N GLU A 154 2.80 -7.51 -7.30
CA GLU A 154 1.65 -8.40 -7.18
C GLU A 154 0.51 -7.74 -6.40
N PHE A 155 0.84 -7.10 -5.27
CA PHE A 155 -0.13 -6.39 -4.46
C PHE A 155 -0.85 -5.30 -5.25
N ILE A 156 -0.12 -4.37 -5.88
CA ILE A 156 -0.74 -3.23 -6.56
C ILE A 156 -1.57 -3.67 -7.77
N ASN A 157 -1.15 -4.73 -8.47
CA ASN A 157 -1.97 -5.36 -9.52
C ASN A 157 -3.28 -5.89 -8.93
N LYS A 158 -3.22 -6.73 -7.88
CA LYS A 158 -4.45 -7.30 -7.28
C LYS A 158 -5.38 -6.22 -6.72
N PHE A 159 -4.81 -5.20 -6.06
CA PHE A 159 -5.59 -4.10 -5.51
C PHE A 159 -6.25 -3.23 -6.59
N TYR A 160 -5.56 -3.04 -7.71
CA TYR A 160 -6.12 -2.39 -8.89
C TYR A 160 -7.26 -3.20 -9.53
N GLU A 161 -7.04 -4.49 -9.79
CA GLU A 161 -8.04 -5.37 -10.43
C GLU A 161 -9.29 -5.57 -9.55
N SER A 162 -9.12 -5.53 -8.23
CA SER A 162 -10.22 -5.53 -7.26
C SER A 162 -10.85 -4.15 -7.04
N GLN A 163 -10.37 -3.12 -7.75
CA GLN A 163 -10.88 -1.74 -7.67
C GLN A 163 -10.92 -1.20 -6.24
N GLY A 164 -9.93 -1.59 -5.43
CA GLY A 164 -9.84 -1.19 -4.02
C GLY A 164 -10.60 -2.06 -3.02
N ASP A 165 -11.19 -3.20 -3.42
CA ASP A 165 -11.73 -4.19 -2.47
C ASP A 165 -10.61 -4.94 -1.74
N LYS A 166 -10.86 -5.34 -0.50
CA LYS A 166 -9.96 -6.16 0.30
C LYS A 166 -9.99 -7.61 -0.18
N PHE A 167 -9.26 -7.89 -1.27
CA PHE A 167 -9.25 -9.19 -1.95
C PHE A 167 -8.73 -10.38 -1.10
N TRP A 168 -8.20 -10.12 0.10
CA TRP A 168 -7.70 -11.13 1.03
C TRP A 168 -8.70 -11.54 2.11
N GLU A 169 -9.83 -10.86 2.24
CA GLU A 169 -10.87 -11.16 3.25
C GLU A 169 -11.96 -12.07 2.68
N HIS A 170 -11.57 -13.22 2.12
CA HIS A 170 -12.47 -14.17 1.45
C HIS A 170 -12.33 -15.60 1.98
#